data_AF-A0A810B423-F1
#
_entry.id   AF-A0A810B423-F1
#
_cell.length_a   1.000
_cell.length_b   1.000
_cell.length_c   1.000
_cell.angle_alpha   90.00
_cell.angle_beta   90.00
_cell.angle_gamma   90.00
#
_symmetry.space_group_name_H-M   'P 1'
#
loop_
_entity.id
_entity.type
_entity.pdbx_description
1 polymer ?
#
loop_
_entity_poly.entity_id
_entity_poly.type
_entity_poly.pdbx_seq_one_letter_code
_entity_poly.pdbx_strand_id
1 'polypeptide(L)' 'MPVTMKSSELFDRLVEIANGDARLVEAAIQASATDPNGEADLKDVVQYILSHLPESQAA' A
#
# COMPACT_ATOMS: atom_id res chain seq x y z
N MET A 1 -6.77 -24.00 -5.03
CA MET A 1 -5.33 -23.86 -4.68
C MET A 1 -5.14 -22.47 -4.10
N PRO A 2 -4.63 -22.29 -2.87
CA PRO A 2 -4.37 -20.96 -2.35
C PRO A 2 -3.21 -20.36 -3.14
N VAL A 3 -3.46 -19.22 -3.78
CA VAL A 3 -2.43 -18.43 -4.46
C VAL A 3 -1.60 -17.74 -3.39
N THR A 4 -0.46 -18.32 -3.03
CA THR A 4 0.58 -17.65 -2.24
C THR A 4 1.27 -16.64 -3.14
N MET A 5 0.71 -15.44 -3.20
CA MET A 5 1.31 -14.31 -3.89
C MET A 5 2.58 -13.90 -3.13
N LYS A 6 3.71 -13.70 -3.83
CA LYS A 6 4.97 -13.32 -3.18
C LYS A 6 4.84 -11.90 -2.64
N SER A 7 5.43 -11.63 -1.47
CA SER A 7 5.42 -10.32 -0.81
C SER A 7 5.94 -9.20 -1.72
N SER A 8 6.86 -9.51 -2.63
CA SER A 8 7.36 -8.58 -3.65
C SER A 8 6.30 -8.18 -4.68
N GLU A 9 5.44 -9.10 -5.15
CA GLU A 9 4.36 -8.78 -6.09
C GLU A 9 3.25 -7.94 -5.43
N LEU A 10 3.03 -8.14 -4.13
CA LEU A 10 2.12 -7.29 -3.36
C LEU A 10 2.66 -5.86 -3.24
N PHE A 11 3.95 -5.71 -2.98
CA PHE A 11 4.58 -4.39 -2.90
C PHE A 11 4.57 -3.67 -4.25
N ASP A 12 4.93 -4.34 -5.34
CA ASP A 12 4.85 -3.78 -6.70
C ASP A 12 3.44 -3.25 -7.00
N ARG A 13 2.39 -4.04 -6.69
CA ARG A 13 1.00 -3.59 -6.89
C ARG A 13 0.63 -2.39 -6.02
N LEU A 14 1.11 -2.31 -4.78
CA LEU A 14 0.88 -1.14 -3.94
C LEU A 14 1.56 0.11 -4.50
N VAL A 15 2.76 -0.04 -5.06
CA VAL A 15 3.48 1.04 -5.73
C VAL A 15 2.76 1.46 -7.02
N GLU A 16 2.23 0.53 -7.80
CA GLU A 16 1.37 0.83 -8.95
C GLU A 16 0.12 1.61 -8.54
N ILE A 17 -0.56 1.20 -7.46
CA ILE A 17 -1.72 1.92 -6.91
C ILE A 17 -1.31 3.32 -6.44
N ALA A 18 -0.14 3.45 -5.81
CA ALA A 18 0.45 4.72 -5.39
C ALA A 18 0.99 5.57 -6.56
N ASN A 19 0.67 5.25 -7.82
CA ASN A 19 1.13 5.94 -9.02
C ASN A 19 2.68 6.02 -9.14
N GLY A 20 3.36 4.96 -8.69
CA GLY A 20 4.83 4.88 -8.65
C GLY A 20 5.45 5.47 -7.38
N ASP A 21 4.66 5.99 -6.44
CA ASP A 21 5.19 6.63 -5.23
C ASP A 21 5.44 5.61 -4.11
N ALA A 22 6.63 5.01 -4.13
CA ALA A 22 7.04 4.04 -3.11
C ALA A 22 7.07 4.63 -1.70
N ARG A 23 7.30 5.94 -1.55
CA ARG A 23 7.31 6.59 -0.22
C ARG A 23 5.91 6.67 0.37
N LEU A 24 4.89 6.82 -0.47
CA LEU A 24 3.50 6.79 -0.04
C LEU A 24 3.11 5.39 0.47
N VAL A 25 3.60 4.34 -0.18
CA VAL A 25 3.42 2.95 0.27
C VAL A 25 4.10 2.71 1.61
N GLU A 26 5.35 3.17 1.78
CA GLU A 26 6.06 3.05 3.07
C GLU A 26 5.35 3.82 4.19
N ALA A 27 4.87 5.04 3.92
CA ALA A 27 4.11 5.84 4.87
C ALA A 27 2.79 5.16 5.24
N ALA A 28 2.10 4.55 4.27
CA ALA A 28 0.87 3.79 4.49
C ALA A 28 1.11 2.55 5.35
N ILE A 29 2.16 1.78 5.05
CA ILE A 29 2.56 0.62 5.86
C ILE A 29 2.89 1.05 7.29
N GLN A 30 3.63 2.15 7.45
CA GLN A 30 4.01 2.65 8.77
C GLN A 30 2.83 3.24 9.55
N ALA A 31 1.85 3.84 8.87
CA ALA A 31 0.62 4.35 9.47
C ALA A 31 -0.36 3.22 9.84
N SER A 32 -0.44 2.17 9.03
CA SER A 32 -1.30 1.00 9.28
C SER A 32 -0.65 -0.06 10.17
N ALA A 33 0.67 0.02 10.42
CA ALA A 33 1.35 -0.83 11.38
C ALA A 33 1.07 -0.34 12.81
N THR A 34 0.15 -1.01 13.50
CA THR A 34 -0.20 -0.71 14.90
C THR A 34 0.95 -0.99 15.87
N ASP A 35 1.92 -1.82 15.48
CA ASP A 35 3.10 -2.20 16.26
C ASP A 35 4.35 -2.29 15.37
N PRO A 36 5.56 -2.13 15.92
CA PRO A 36 6.82 -2.30 15.16
C PRO A 36 7.02 -3.73 14.61
N ASN A 37 6.25 -4.70 15.12
CA ASN A 37 6.13 -6.07 14.59
C ASN A 37 4.69 -6.40 14.17
N GLY A 38 3.81 -5.40 14.12
CA GLY A 38 2.40 -5.56 13.80
C GLY A 38 2.22 -5.90 12.33
N GLU A 39 1.35 -6.86 12.05
CA GLU A 39 0.90 -7.13 10.69
C GLU A 39 0.08 -5.93 10.22
N ALA A 40 0.62 -5.15 9.28
CA ALA A 40 -0.15 -4.10 8.63
C ALA A 40 -1.20 -4.75 7.72
N ASP A 41 -2.47 -4.43 7.97
CA ASP A 41 -3.55 -4.89 7.12
C ASP A 41 -3.41 -4.25 5.73
N LEU A 42 -3.21 -5.08 4.71
CA LEU A 42 -3.09 -4.65 3.32
C LEU A 42 -4.25 -3.75 2.89
N LYS A 43 -5.46 -4.05 3.40
CA LYS A 43 -6.66 -3.26 3.12
C LYS A 43 -6.53 -1.83 3.64
N ASP A 44 -5.93 -1.67 4.81
CA ASP A 44 -5.75 -0.37 5.47
C ASP A 44 -4.66 0.43 4.74
N VAL A 45 -3.55 -0.23 4.39
CA VAL A 45 -2.47 0.34 3.56
C VAL A 45 -3.00 0.85 2.22
N VAL A 46 -3.79 0.04 1.50
CA VAL A 46 -4.41 0.46 0.23
C VAL A 46 -5.35 1.64 0.43
N GLN A 47 -6.16 1.64 1.50
CA GLN A 47 -7.08 2.74 1.77
C GLN A 47 -6.34 4.05 2.10
N TYR A 48 -5.24 3.96 2.84
CA TYR A 48 -4.39 5.09 3.16
C TYR A 48 -3.77 5.67 1.89
N ILE A 49 -3.18 4.82 1.04
CA ILE A 49 -2.64 5.23 -0.27
C ILE A 49 -3.73 5.92 -1.08
N LEU A 50 -4.91 5.32 -1.24
CA LEU A 50 -6.01 5.91 -2.00
C LEU A 50 -6.50 7.26 -1.45
N SER A 51 -6.47 7.45 -0.14
CA SER A 51 -6.91 8.69 0.50
C SER A 51 -5.86 9.81 0.45
N HIS A 52 -4.58 9.44 0.27
CA HIS A 52 -3.45 10.37 0.22
C HIS A 52 -2.87 10.56 -1.17
N LEU A 53 -3.25 9.71 -2.13
CA LEU A 53 -3.07 10.02 -3.52
C LEU A 53 -3.73 11.36 -3.76
N PRO A 54 -2.99 12.39 -4.24
CA PRO A 54 -3.64 13.58 -4.71
C PRO A 54 -4.68 13.11 -5.73
N GLU A 55 -5.88 13.71 -5.75
CA GLU A 55 -6.80 13.60 -6.87
C GLU A 55 -6.05 14.09 -8.13
N SER A 56 -5.18 13.24 -8.66
CA SER A 56 -4.40 13.50 -9.85
C SER A 56 -5.31 13.09 -10.99
N GLN A 57 -6.28 13.97 -11.17
CA GLN A 57 -6.83 14.38 -12.45
C GLN A 57 -7.36 13.21 -13.28
N ALA A 58 -8.67 13.00 -13.15
CA ALA A 58 -9.45 12.71 -14.35
C ALA A 58 -9.15 13.80 -15.39
N ALA A 59 -8.20 13.50 -16.28
CA ALA A 59 -7.96 14.21 -17.54
C ALA A 59 -8.47 13.33 -18.68
#